data_AF-A0A2G2DZS4-F1
#
_entry.id   AF-A0A2G2DZS4-F1
#
_cell.length_a   1.000
_cell.length_b   1.000
_cell.length_c   1.000
_cell.angle_alpha   90.00
_cell.angle_beta   90.00
_cell.angle_gamma   90.00
#
_symmetry.space_group_name_H-M   'P 1'
#
loop_
_entity.id
_entity.type
_entity.pdbx_description
1 polymer ?
#
loop_
_entity_poly.entity_id
_entity_poly.type
_entity_poly.pdbx_seq_one_letter_code
_entity_poly.pdbx_strand_id
1 'polypeptide(L)'
;MKNLTILSTIFLISSCAFHSGTLTSNVTDKPVVHIDLATGVASTNIVLSIGGLSKDALISEARKNMIRARPLEGAEQYNNIEINIKNTYYIFGRKTKVTINADVIEPKDSLDQPTYSDNYLKKIKNPEPNGGLFSIGDSVIIYNYNYQSGEIVRFLGGSLDKVEISYTDSNNATRTKKVSANRVFIAKKKHKGVTLHKRTEYGIIVGFGINRMLVKMSDGYATEKYPKKKEK
;
A
#
# COMPACT_ATOMS: atom_id res chain seq x y z
N MET A 1 -0.15 -30.61 32.87
CA MET A 1 -0.87 -30.54 31.58
C MET A 1 -2.05 -29.56 31.59
N LYS A 2 -2.88 -29.46 32.65
CA LYS A 2 -3.99 -28.49 32.74
C LYS A 2 -3.58 -27.00 32.63
N ASN A 3 -2.40 -26.61 33.13
CA ASN A 3 -1.95 -25.22 33.02
C ASN A 3 -1.50 -24.84 31.60
N LEU A 4 -1.13 -25.82 30.77
CA LEU A 4 -0.69 -25.60 29.39
C LEU A 4 -1.88 -25.38 28.45
N THR A 5 -3.02 -26.04 28.71
CA THR A 5 -4.26 -25.82 27.96
C THR A 5 -4.88 -24.45 28.25
N ILE A 6 -4.84 -23.94 29.49
CA ILE A 6 -5.32 -22.59 29.83
C ILE A 6 -4.50 -21.52 29.11
N LEU A 7 -3.18 -21.65 29.09
CA LEU A 7 -2.30 -20.71 28.39
C LEU A 7 -2.57 -20.71 26.87
N SER A 8 -2.77 -21.89 26.27
CA SER A 8 -3.12 -22.02 24.84
C SER A 8 -4.45 -21.35 24.50
N THR A 9 -5.47 -21.46 25.36
CA THR A 9 -6.78 -20.83 25.13
C THR A 9 -6.69 -19.30 25.19
N ILE A 10 -5.84 -18.72 26.07
CA ILE A 10 -5.64 -17.27 26.18
C ILE A 10 -4.98 -16.69 24.92
N PHE A 11 -4.06 -17.42 24.28
CA PHE A 11 -3.42 -16.97 23.03
C PHE A 11 -4.38 -16.97 21.83
N LEU A 12 -5.41 -17.82 21.82
CA LEU A 12 -6.40 -17.87 20.73
C LEU A 12 -7.36 -16.67 20.72
N ILE A 13 -7.43 -15.89 21.80
CA ILE A 13 -8.27 -14.68 21.89
C ILE A 13 -7.46 -13.40 21.56
N SER A 14 -6.24 -13.53 21.05
CA SER A 14 -5.36 -12.39 20.77
C SER A 14 -5.84 -11.56 19.58
N SER A 15 -6.55 -10.47 19.90
CA SER A 15 -6.85 -9.29 19.08
C SER A 15 -7.47 -9.53 17.70
N CYS A 16 -8.80 -9.66 17.67
CA CYS A 16 -9.57 -9.49 16.44
C CYS A 16 -9.63 -8.01 16.05
N ALA A 17 -9.43 -7.73 14.76
CA ALA A 17 -9.67 -6.42 14.17
C ALA A 17 -10.70 -6.53 13.04
N PHE A 18 -11.76 -5.74 13.13
CA PHE A 18 -12.79 -5.66 12.11
C PHE A 18 -12.68 -4.32 11.38
N HIS A 19 -12.76 -4.36 10.06
CA HIS A 19 -12.73 -3.19 9.20
C HIS A 19 -14.05 -3.14 8.42
N SER A 20 -14.66 -1.98 8.39
CA SER A 20 -15.76 -1.68 7.48
C SER A 20 -15.51 -0.30 6.85
N GLY A 21 -16.05 -0.08 5.66
CA GLY A 21 -15.96 1.22 5.04
C GLY A 21 -17.01 1.43 3.97
N THR A 22 -17.21 2.69 3.63
CA THR A 22 -18.16 3.14 2.61
C THR A 22 -17.47 4.20 1.76
N LEU A 23 -17.64 4.09 0.44
CA LEU A 23 -17.19 5.11 -0.51
C LEU A 23 -18.43 5.82 -1.06
N THR A 24 -18.40 7.14 -1.07
CA THR A 24 -19.44 7.97 -1.66
C THR A 24 -18.79 8.99 -2.59
N SER A 25 -19.12 8.90 -3.87
CA SER A 25 -18.62 9.80 -4.91
C SER A 25 -19.78 10.61 -5.45
N ASN A 26 -19.58 11.92 -5.59
CA ASN A 26 -20.51 12.80 -6.26
C ASN A 26 -20.11 12.91 -7.74
N VAL A 27 -21.09 12.81 -8.63
CA VAL A 27 -20.89 13.12 -10.05
C VAL A 27 -20.87 14.64 -10.19
N THR A 28 -19.84 15.19 -10.82
CA THR A 28 -19.75 16.62 -11.10
C THR A 28 -20.22 16.91 -12.51
N ASP A 29 -21.07 17.91 -12.66
CA ASP A 29 -21.61 18.30 -13.98
C ASP A 29 -20.55 18.91 -14.91
N LYS A 30 -19.41 19.33 -14.34
CA LYS A 30 -18.29 19.94 -15.05
C LYS A 30 -17.01 19.12 -14.87
N PRO A 31 -16.05 19.20 -15.82
CA PRO A 31 -14.72 18.68 -15.62
C PRO A 31 -14.05 19.36 -14.41
N VAL A 32 -13.41 18.55 -13.57
CA VAL A 32 -12.73 19.03 -12.36
C VAL A 32 -11.26 18.64 -12.35
N VAL A 33 -10.49 19.36 -11.55
CA VAL A 33 -9.11 19.03 -11.20
C VAL A 33 -9.05 18.62 -9.73
N HIS A 34 -8.34 17.53 -9.44
CA HIS A 34 -8.03 17.08 -8.09
C HIS A 34 -6.80 17.85 -7.60
N ILE A 35 -7.02 18.72 -6.62
CA ILE A 35 -6.00 19.64 -6.14
C ILE A 35 -5.34 19.15 -4.85
N ASP A 36 -6.10 18.43 -4.00
CA ASP A 36 -5.60 18.01 -2.70
C ASP A 36 -6.36 16.79 -2.12
N LEU A 37 -5.88 16.26 -1.00
CA LEU A 37 -6.52 15.22 -0.19
C LEU A 37 -6.76 15.75 1.23
N ALA A 38 -8.00 15.66 1.69
CA ALA A 38 -8.39 15.98 3.06
C ALA A 38 -8.59 14.71 3.87
N THR A 39 -8.03 14.67 5.09
CA THR A 39 -8.17 13.52 6.00
C THR A 39 -8.58 13.97 7.38
N GLY A 40 -9.58 13.31 7.96
CA GLY A 40 -9.99 13.49 9.34
C GLY A 40 -10.04 12.17 10.09
N VAL A 41 -9.65 12.19 11.36
CA VAL A 41 -9.62 11.01 12.21
C VAL A 41 -10.31 11.30 13.53
N ALA A 42 -11.09 10.34 14.01
CA ALA A 42 -11.60 10.31 15.37
C ALA A 42 -11.46 8.89 15.94
N SER A 43 -11.29 8.77 17.26
CA SER A 43 -11.28 7.46 17.89
C SER A 43 -11.82 7.52 19.31
N THR A 44 -12.38 6.41 19.75
CA THR A 44 -12.74 6.18 21.14
C THR A 44 -12.13 4.88 21.64
N ASN A 45 -11.85 4.84 22.93
CA ASN A 45 -11.48 3.64 23.66
C ASN A 45 -12.56 3.37 24.71
N ILE A 46 -13.05 2.14 24.73
CA ILE A 46 -13.98 1.63 25.73
C ILE A 46 -13.20 0.58 26.52
N VAL A 47 -13.08 0.79 27.83
CA VAL A 47 -12.36 -0.13 28.74
C VAL A 47 -13.37 -0.62 29.75
N LEU A 48 -13.52 -1.94 29.90
CA LEU A 48 -14.51 -2.54 30.80
C LEU A 48 -15.94 -1.99 30.60
N SER A 49 -16.33 -1.76 29.34
CA SER A 49 -17.62 -1.14 28.97
C SER A 49 -17.82 0.33 29.41
N ILE A 50 -16.81 0.95 30.01
CA ILE A 50 -16.79 2.36 30.40
C ILE A 50 -15.95 3.13 29.37
N GLY A 51 -16.56 4.15 28.75
CA GLY A 51 -15.92 4.99 27.73
C GLY A 51 -16.82 5.29 26.54
N GLY A 52 -16.40 6.22 25.69
CA GLY A 52 -17.12 6.58 24.46
C GLY A 52 -18.38 7.42 24.62
N LEU A 53 -18.86 7.66 25.84
CA LEU A 53 -20.03 8.51 26.11
C LEU A 53 -19.77 10.01 25.85
N SER A 54 -18.51 10.46 25.90
CA SER A 54 -18.14 11.86 25.68
C SER A 54 -17.97 12.25 24.20
N LYS A 55 -18.15 11.31 23.28
CA LYS A 55 -17.86 11.49 21.86
C LYS A 55 -19.16 11.58 21.09
N ASP A 56 -19.52 12.79 20.66
CA ASP A 56 -20.56 13.00 19.65
C ASP A 56 -20.20 12.19 18.41
N ALA A 57 -21.02 11.19 18.07
CA ALA A 57 -20.92 10.30 16.91
C ALA A 57 -19.56 10.36 16.15
N LEU A 58 -18.68 9.37 16.33
CA LEU A 58 -17.29 9.38 15.82
C LEU A 58 -17.12 9.82 14.35
N ILE A 59 -18.08 9.50 13.48
CA ILE A 59 -18.08 9.94 12.08
C ILE A 59 -18.19 11.46 11.98
N SER A 60 -19.06 12.10 12.78
CA SER A 60 -19.23 13.56 12.84
C SER A 60 -17.95 14.25 13.32
N GLU A 61 -17.30 13.70 14.35
CA GLU A 61 -16.02 14.25 14.83
C GLU A 61 -14.91 14.09 13.78
N ALA A 62 -14.79 12.92 13.15
CA ALA A 62 -13.83 12.70 12.08
C ALA A 62 -14.07 13.67 10.90
N ARG A 63 -15.33 13.93 10.54
CA ARG A 63 -15.70 14.89 9.50
C ARG A 63 -15.32 16.33 9.89
N LYS A 64 -15.63 16.75 11.12
CA LYS A 64 -15.23 18.07 11.63
C LYS A 64 -13.71 18.22 11.62
N ASN A 65 -12.97 17.18 11.99
CA ASN A 65 -11.51 17.18 11.97
C ASN A 65 -10.96 17.26 10.54
N MET A 66 -11.58 16.58 9.57
CA MET A 66 -11.23 16.69 8.14
C MET A 66 -11.40 18.14 7.65
N ILE A 67 -12.56 18.74 7.94
CA ILE A 67 -12.89 20.12 7.53
C ILE A 67 -11.92 21.14 8.15
N ARG A 68 -11.58 20.97 9.43
CA ARG A 68 -10.61 21.84 10.11
C ARG A 68 -9.19 21.67 9.58
N ALA A 69 -8.80 20.44 9.22
CA ALA A 69 -7.46 20.14 8.73
C ALA A 69 -7.22 20.69 7.32
N ARG A 70 -8.24 20.69 6.47
CA ARG A 70 -8.19 21.27 5.13
C ARG A 70 -9.53 21.95 4.81
N PRO A 71 -9.75 23.20 5.29
CA PRO A 71 -10.95 23.96 4.94
C PRO A 71 -10.99 24.19 3.44
N LEU A 72 -12.19 24.24 2.86
CA LEU A 72 -12.38 24.55 1.44
C LEU A 72 -12.21 26.05 1.18
N GLU A 73 -11.61 26.39 0.06
CA GLU A 73 -11.43 27.76 -0.42
C GLU A 73 -12.11 27.95 -1.79
N GLY A 74 -12.61 29.15 -2.09
CA GLY A 74 -13.15 29.46 -3.42
C GLY A 74 -14.26 28.52 -3.90
N ALA A 75 -14.04 27.88 -5.06
CA ALA A 75 -14.97 26.95 -5.70
C ALA A 75 -14.67 25.47 -5.38
N GLU A 76 -13.80 25.20 -4.40
CA GLU A 76 -13.42 23.85 -4.01
C GLU A 76 -14.60 23.05 -3.42
N GLN A 77 -14.58 21.74 -3.64
CA GLN A 77 -15.55 20.80 -3.10
C GLN A 77 -14.85 19.52 -2.64
N TYR A 78 -15.42 18.86 -1.61
CA TYR A 78 -15.03 17.50 -1.27
C TYR A 78 -15.73 16.50 -2.19
N ASN A 79 -14.97 15.59 -2.79
CA ASN A 79 -15.48 14.47 -3.58
C ASN A 79 -14.81 13.15 -3.16
N ASN A 80 -15.33 12.03 -3.65
CA ASN A 80 -14.82 10.68 -3.36
C ASN A 80 -14.60 10.45 -1.85
N ILE A 81 -15.63 10.74 -1.06
CA ILE A 81 -15.56 10.65 0.40
C ILE A 81 -15.51 9.17 0.79
N GLU A 82 -14.41 8.75 1.38
CA GLU A 82 -14.21 7.41 1.94
C GLU A 82 -14.35 7.50 3.46
N ILE A 83 -15.19 6.66 4.05
CA ILE A 83 -15.30 6.48 5.50
C ILE A 83 -14.77 5.09 5.83
N ASN A 84 -13.76 5.00 6.68
CA ASN A 84 -13.13 3.77 7.13
C ASN A 84 -13.25 3.62 8.65
N ILE A 85 -13.90 2.56 9.10
CA ILE A 85 -14.12 2.25 10.52
C ILE A 85 -13.33 1.00 10.87
N LYS A 86 -12.38 1.16 11.78
CA LYS A 86 -11.57 0.07 12.34
C LYS A 86 -11.92 -0.16 13.79
N ASN A 87 -12.40 -1.35 14.10
CA ASN A 87 -12.62 -1.82 15.47
C ASN A 87 -11.48 -2.77 15.86
N THR A 88 -10.77 -2.44 16.92
CA THR A 88 -9.69 -3.27 17.48
C THR A 88 -10.11 -3.73 18.87
N TYR A 89 -10.10 -5.04 19.10
CA TYR A 89 -10.49 -5.65 20.36
C TYR A 89 -9.24 -6.12 21.11
N TYR A 90 -9.23 -5.92 22.42
CA TYR A 90 -8.24 -6.42 23.37
C TYR A 90 -8.96 -6.95 24.60
N ILE A 91 -8.28 -7.74 25.43
CA ILE A 91 -8.90 -8.56 26.49
C ILE A 91 -9.87 -7.75 27.39
N PHE A 92 -9.55 -6.49 27.68
CA PHE A 92 -10.37 -5.63 28.56
C PHE A 92 -10.95 -4.38 27.88
N GLY A 93 -11.03 -4.36 26.55
CA GLY A 93 -11.62 -3.21 25.89
C GLY A 93 -11.64 -3.26 24.36
N ARG A 94 -12.15 -2.17 23.81
CA ARG A 94 -12.31 -1.98 22.38
C ARG A 94 -11.89 -0.57 22.02
N LYS A 95 -11.11 -0.45 20.95
CA LYS A 95 -10.81 0.81 20.29
C LYS A 95 -11.56 0.88 18.96
N THR A 96 -12.35 1.92 18.76
CA THR A 96 -12.97 2.22 17.46
C THR A 96 -12.27 3.44 16.90
N LYS A 97 -11.69 3.32 15.71
CA LYS A 97 -11.08 4.42 14.95
C LYS A 97 -11.90 4.64 13.68
N VAL A 98 -12.33 5.87 13.46
CA VAL A 98 -12.95 6.31 12.21
C VAL A 98 -11.96 7.22 11.50
N THR A 99 -11.73 6.96 10.22
CA THR A 99 -10.93 7.79 9.32
C THR A 99 -11.82 8.18 8.16
N ILE A 100 -11.87 9.46 7.83
CA ILE A 100 -12.56 9.97 6.65
C ILE A 100 -11.50 10.57 5.74
N ASN A 101 -11.50 10.16 4.48
CA ASN A 101 -10.70 10.76 3.42
C ASN A 101 -11.64 11.37 2.38
N ALA A 102 -11.22 12.47 1.76
CA ALA A 102 -11.92 13.04 0.62
C ALA A 102 -10.91 13.69 -0.33
N ASP A 103 -11.15 13.57 -1.62
CA ASP A 103 -10.47 14.38 -2.62
C ASP A 103 -11.00 15.81 -2.52
N VAL A 104 -10.11 16.79 -2.57
CA VAL A 104 -10.47 18.19 -2.79
C VAL A 104 -10.37 18.45 -4.28
N ILE A 105 -11.49 18.86 -4.86
CA ILE A 105 -11.63 19.11 -6.30
C ILE A 105 -12.06 20.55 -6.54
N GLU A 106 -11.74 21.08 -7.71
CA GLU A 106 -12.17 22.39 -8.20
C GLU A 106 -12.53 22.29 -9.69
N PRO A 107 -13.46 23.11 -10.22
CA PRO A 107 -13.70 23.17 -11.67
C PRO A 107 -12.41 23.47 -12.45
N LYS A 108 -12.24 22.86 -13.62
CA LYS A 108 -11.11 23.19 -14.49
C LYS A 108 -11.22 24.61 -15.05
N ASP A 109 -10.10 25.31 -15.11
CA ASP A 109 -9.96 26.63 -15.76
C ASP A 109 -9.89 26.50 -17.30
N SER A 110 -9.41 25.36 -17.79
CA SER A 110 -9.31 25.07 -19.23
C SER A 110 -9.45 23.58 -19.51
N LEU A 111 -9.84 23.22 -20.74
CA LEU A 111 -9.99 21.82 -21.15
C LEU A 111 -8.66 21.05 -21.15
N ASP A 112 -7.55 21.76 -21.39
CA ASP A 112 -6.20 21.19 -21.45
C ASP A 112 -5.55 21.01 -20.08
N GLN A 113 -6.16 21.56 -19.02
CA GLN A 113 -5.66 21.39 -17.66
C GLN A 113 -5.67 19.91 -17.25
N PRO A 114 -4.57 19.38 -16.67
CA PRO A 114 -4.54 18.00 -16.20
C PRO A 114 -5.59 17.78 -15.10
N THR A 115 -6.18 16.58 -15.07
CA THR A 115 -7.19 16.21 -14.07
C THR A 115 -6.61 16.09 -12.66
N TYR A 116 -5.31 15.89 -12.52
CA TYR A 116 -4.65 15.80 -11.22
C TYR A 116 -3.55 16.86 -11.12
N SER A 117 -3.59 17.66 -10.07
CA SER A 117 -2.51 18.59 -9.77
C SER A 117 -1.25 17.87 -9.29
N ASP A 118 -0.09 18.52 -9.42
CA ASP A 118 1.16 17.99 -8.90
C ASP A 118 1.14 17.80 -7.37
N ASN A 119 0.42 18.66 -6.65
CA ASN A 119 0.29 18.56 -5.19
C ASN A 119 -0.51 17.33 -4.79
N TYR A 120 -1.63 17.08 -5.47
CA TYR A 120 -2.41 15.86 -5.31
C TYR A 120 -1.55 14.62 -5.60
N LEU A 121 -0.88 14.61 -6.75
CA LEU A 121 -0.01 13.50 -7.15
C LEU A 121 1.11 13.25 -6.14
N LYS A 122 1.70 14.29 -5.54
CA LYS A 122 2.71 14.13 -4.48
C LYS A 122 2.15 13.46 -3.22
N LYS A 123 0.90 13.74 -2.86
CA LYS A 123 0.25 13.15 -1.66
C LYS A 123 -0.20 11.71 -1.87
N ILE A 124 -0.60 11.35 -3.09
CA ILE A 124 -1.00 9.97 -3.41
C ILE A 124 0.16 9.09 -3.91
N LYS A 125 1.26 9.70 -4.39
CA LYS A 125 2.48 8.96 -4.73
C LYS A 125 3.05 8.39 -3.43
N ASN A 126 2.97 7.07 -3.30
CA ASN A 126 3.81 6.37 -2.35
C ASN A 126 5.29 6.69 -2.68
N PRO A 127 6.15 6.95 -1.68
CA PRO A 127 7.56 7.19 -1.93
C PRO A 127 8.11 6.04 -2.76
N GLU A 128 8.74 6.35 -3.90
CA GLU A 128 9.27 5.33 -4.80
C GLU A 128 10.32 4.49 -4.06
N PRO A 129 10.10 3.19 -3.91
CA PRO A 129 11.06 2.31 -3.26
C PRO A 129 12.36 2.24 -4.03
N ASN A 130 13.48 2.30 -3.32
CA ASN A 130 14.81 1.89 -3.84
C ASN A 130 15.25 2.61 -5.12
N GLY A 131 15.08 3.93 -5.19
CA GLY A 131 15.59 4.73 -6.31
C GLY A 131 14.97 4.37 -7.66
N GLY A 132 13.68 4.03 -7.68
CA GLY A 132 12.90 3.79 -8.90
C GLY A 132 13.08 2.41 -9.54
N LEU A 133 13.64 1.42 -8.82
CA LEU A 133 13.73 0.06 -9.36
C LEU A 133 12.36 -0.58 -9.54
N PHE A 134 11.45 -0.35 -8.59
CA PHE A 134 10.09 -0.92 -8.60
C PHE A 134 9.04 0.18 -8.49
N SER A 135 7.95 -0.01 -9.21
CA SER A 135 6.74 0.81 -9.17
C SER A 135 5.52 -0.09 -8.94
N ILE A 136 4.45 0.49 -8.39
CA ILE A 136 3.15 -0.20 -8.36
C ILE A 136 2.73 -0.45 -9.81
N GLY A 137 2.22 -1.64 -10.10
CA GLY A 137 1.88 -2.07 -11.45
C GLY A 137 3.00 -2.78 -12.20
N ASP A 138 4.23 -2.79 -11.68
CA ASP A 138 5.33 -3.51 -12.33
C ASP A 138 5.07 -5.03 -12.29
N SER A 139 5.21 -5.66 -13.46
CA SER A 139 5.27 -7.11 -13.58
C SER A 139 6.61 -7.63 -13.08
N VAL A 140 6.58 -8.59 -12.15
CA VAL A 140 7.75 -9.07 -11.42
C VAL A 140 7.78 -10.59 -11.29
N ILE A 141 8.98 -11.11 -11.05
CA ILE A 141 9.26 -12.53 -10.78
C ILE A 141 9.60 -12.68 -9.29
N ILE A 142 9.01 -13.69 -8.64
CA ILE A 142 9.23 -13.96 -7.21
C ILE A 142 10.16 -15.17 -7.02
N TYR A 143 11.36 -14.91 -6.51
CA TYR A 143 12.34 -15.94 -6.17
C TYR A 143 11.91 -16.78 -4.96
N ASN A 144 12.19 -18.09 -5.00
CA ASN A 144 11.77 -19.12 -4.02
C ASN A 144 10.26 -19.38 -3.92
N TYR A 145 9.49 -18.99 -4.94
CA TYR A 145 8.07 -19.34 -5.08
C TYR A 145 7.79 -19.89 -6.49
N ASN A 146 8.56 -20.91 -6.90
CA ASN A 146 8.50 -21.48 -8.25
C ASN A 146 8.62 -20.44 -9.38
N TYR A 147 9.29 -19.31 -9.10
CA TYR A 147 9.45 -18.20 -10.05
C TYR A 147 8.12 -17.65 -10.57
N GLN A 148 7.10 -17.71 -9.72
CA GLN A 148 5.78 -17.17 -10.02
C GLN A 148 5.90 -15.71 -10.42
N SER A 149 5.20 -15.36 -11.51
CA SER A 149 5.06 -13.98 -11.96
C SER A 149 3.84 -13.33 -11.31
N GLY A 150 3.90 -12.03 -11.12
CA GLY A 150 2.80 -11.25 -10.57
C GLY A 150 3.01 -9.75 -10.76
N GLU A 151 2.11 -8.97 -10.19
CA GLU A 151 2.12 -7.50 -10.28
C GLU A 151 2.25 -6.89 -8.88
N ILE A 152 3.10 -5.88 -8.73
CA ILE A 152 3.22 -5.15 -7.46
C ILE A 152 1.94 -4.35 -7.22
N VAL A 153 1.20 -4.71 -6.17
CA VAL A 153 -0.01 -4.00 -5.74
C VAL A 153 0.34 -2.82 -4.85
N ARG A 154 1.24 -3.03 -3.89
CA ARG A 154 1.71 -1.98 -2.98
C ARG A 154 2.98 -2.36 -2.23
N PHE A 155 3.64 -1.36 -1.68
CA PHE A 155 4.76 -1.50 -0.76
C PHE A 155 4.26 -1.49 0.69
N LEU A 156 4.78 -2.37 1.53
CA LEU A 156 4.32 -2.56 2.91
C LEU A 156 5.36 -2.07 3.91
N GLY A 157 4.97 -1.09 4.74
CA GLY A 157 5.82 -0.51 5.79
C GLY A 157 6.81 0.53 5.27
N GLY A 158 7.26 1.42 6.16
CA GLY A 158 8.20 2.50 5.80
C GLY A 158 9.61 2.01 5.42
N SER A 159 9.96 0.76 5.72
CA SER A 159 11.30 0.18 5.48
C SER A 159 11.42 -0.66 4.21
N LEU A 160 10.43 -0.70 3.31
CA LEU A 160 10.52 -1.41 2.02
C LEU A 160 10.89 -2.91 2.11
N ASP A 161 10.79 -3.51 3.30
CA ASP A 161 11.18 -4.91 3.51
C ASP A 161 10.25 -5.88 2.80
N LYS A 162 9.00 -5.45 2.59
CA LYS A 162 7.91 -6.27 2.07
C LYS A 162 7.12 -5.55 0.99
N VAL A 163 6.68 -6.32 0.01
CA VAL A 163 5.77 -5.90 -1.04
C VAL A 163 4.60 -6.86 -1.10
N GLU A 164 3.43 -6.34 -1.45
CA GLU A 164 2.26 -7.16 -1.77
C GLU A 164 2.17 -7.31 -3.28
N ILE A 165 2.15 -8.57 -3.74
CA ILE A 165 2.11 -8.93 -5.15
C ILE A 165 0.80 -9.66 -5.43
N SER A 166 0.11 -9.26 -6.49
CA SER A 166 -1.03 -9.97 -7.08
C SER A 166 -0.53 -11.04 -8.05
N TYR A 167 -1.10 -12.23 -8.01
CA TYR A 167 -0.79 -13.33 -8.92
C TYR A 167 -2.03 -14.18 -9.18
N THR A 168 -2.01 -14.91 -10.30
CA THR A 168 -3.03 -15.89 -10.65
C THR A 168 -2.60 -17.27 -10.16
N ASP A 169 -3.45 -17.95 -9.38
CA ASP A 169 -3.21 -19.33 -8.95
C ASP A 169 -3.60 -20.35 -10.02
N SER A 170 -3.39 -21.64 -9.75
CA SER A 170 -3.73 -22.73 -10.68
C SER A 170 -5.22 -22.84 -11.01
N ASN A 171 -6.09 -22.20 -10.23
CA ASN A 171 -7.53 -22.20 -10.43
C ASN A 171 -8.00 -20.91 -11.13
N ASN A 172 -7.08 -20.16 -11.74
CA ASN A 172 -7.34 -18.85 -12.34
C ASN A 172 -7.87 -17.79 -11.36
N ALA A 173 -7.74 -18.00 -10.05
CA ALA A 173 -8.15 -17.01 -9.07
C ALA A 173 -7.02 -16.00 -8.82
N THR A 174 -7.36 -14.72 -8.78
CA THR A 174 -6.43 -13.66 -8.39
C THR A 174 -6.23 -13.70 -6.88
N ARG A 175 -4.98 -13.78 -6.44
CA ARG A 175 -4.57 -13.82 -5.03
C ARG A 175 -3.51 -12.77 -4.80
N THR A 176 -3.41 -12.26 -3.57
CA THR A 176 -2.26 -11.45 -3.16
C THR A 176 -1.38 -12.19 -2.18
N LYS A 177 -0.09 -11.88 -2.18
CA LYS A 177 0.85 -12.39 -1.17
C LYS A 177 1.88 -11.34 -0.82
N LYS A 178 2.25 -11.33 0.46
CA LYS A 178 3.27 -10.46 1.01
C LYS A 178 4.61 -11.17 0.91
N VAL A 179 5.55 -10.61 0.18
CA VAL A 179 6.89 -11.19 -0.01
C VAL A 179 7.95 -10.16 0.35
N SER A 180 9.16 -10.63 0.69
CA SER A 180 10.26 -9.69 0.90
C SER A 180 10.66 -9.06 -0.43
N ALA A 181 10.89 -7.73 -0.45
CA ALA A 181 11.32 -7.02 -1.66
C ALA A 181 12.66 -7.55 -2.20
N ASN A 182 13.51 -8.14 -1.35
CA ASN A 182 14.76 -8.80 -1.76
C ASN A 182 14.57 -10.09 -2.58
N ARG A 183 13.34 -10.63 -2.64
CA ARG A 183 12.98 -11.80 -3.44
C ARG A 183 12.27 -11.45 -4.74
N VAL A 184 12.13 -10.16 -5.04
CA VAL A 184 11.37 -9.68 -6.18
C VAL A 184 12.33 -9.15 -7.23
N PHE A 185 12.07 -9.49 -8.48
CA PHE A 185 12.91 -9.16 -9.61
C PHE A 185 12.07 -8.63 -10.76
N ILE A 186 12.58 -7.62 -11.46
CA ILE A 186 11.92 -7.01 -12.61
C ILE A 186 12.73 -7.19 -13.89
N ALA A 187 12.06 -7.48 -15.00
CA ALA A 187 12.68 -7.61 -16.32
C ALA A 187 12.79 -6.23 -17.02
N LYS A 188 13.65 -5.34 -16.50
CA LYS A 188 13.98 -4.05 -17.14
C LYS A 188 15.15 -4.23 -18.13
N LYS A 189 15.28 -3.37 -19.15
CA LYS A 189 16.38 -3.48 -20.15
C LYS A 189 17.78 -3.34 -19.54
N LYS A 190 17.93 -2.43 -18.58
CA LYS A 190 19.22 -2.13 -17.92
C LYS A 190 19.01 -1.64 -16.49
N HIS A 191 19.86 -2.06 -15.56
CA HIS A 191 19.90 -1.54 -14.19
C HIS A 191 21.31 -1.62 -13.60
N LYS A 192 21.73 -0.58 -12.85
CA LYS A 192 23.08 -0.48 -12.24
C LYS A 192 24.24 -0.81 -13.20
N GLY A 193 24.11 -0.40 -14.47
CA GLY A 193 25.13 -0.63 -15.50
C GLY A 193 25.11 -2.02 -16.14
N VAL A 194 24.20 -2.91 -15.72
CA VAL A 194 24.04 -4.27 -16.25
C VAL A 194 22.83 -4.36 -17.16
N THR A 195 22.92 -5.12 -18.26
CA THR A 195 21.88 -5.27 -19.27
C THR A 195 21.19 -6.63 -19.14
N LEU A 196 19.87 -6.66 -19.33
CA LEU A 196 19.09 -7.90 -19.36
C LEU A 196 19.60 -8.83 -20.48
N HIS A 197 19.49 -10.14 -20.30
CA HIS A 197 19.98 -11.17 -21.21
C HIS A 197 21.50 -11.20 -21.41
N LYS A 198 22.28 -10.38 -20.70
CA LYS A 198 23.73 -10.53 -20.66
C LYS A 198 24.10 -11.84 -19.97
N ARG A 199 25.02 -12.59 -20.57
CA ARG A 199 25.59 -13.81 -19.99
C ARG A 199 26.62 -13.43 -18.91
N THR A 200 26.51 -14.09 -17.76
CA THR A 200 27.49 -14.10 -16.66
C THR A 200 28.19 -15.45 -16.63
N GLU A 201 29.09 -15.65 -15.67
CA GLU A 201 29.73 -16.94 -15.43
C GLU A 201 28.71 -18.05 -15.10
N TYR A 202 27.59 -17.68 -14.45
CA TYR A 202 26.60 -18.63 -13.95
C TYR A 202 25.40 -18.83 -14.89
N GLY A 203 25.12 -17.89 -15.80
CA GLY A 203 23.97 -18.02 -16.71
C GLY A 203 23.57 -16.73 -17.39
N ILE A 204 22.28 -16.59 -17.71
CA ILE A 204 21.73 -15.42 -18.40
C ILE A 204 20.91 -14.58 -17.43
N ILE A 205 21.18 -13.27 -17.36
CA ILE A 205 20.39 -12.37 -16.49
C ILE A 205 18.96 -12.23 -17.03
N VAL A 206 17.99 -12.53 -16.18
CA VAL A 206 16.55 -12.48 -16.51
C VAL A 206 15.76 -11.50 -15.64
N GLY A 207 16.39 -10.89 -14.63
CA GLY A 207 15.75 -9.87 -13.83
C GLY A 207 16.67 -9.14 -12.87
N PHE A 208 16.22 -7.98 -12.41
CA PHE A 208 16.94 -7.10 -11.50
C PHE A 208 16.18 -6.97 -10.18
N GLY A 209 16.84 -7.27 -9.07
CA GLY A 209 16.34 -7.04 -7.71
C GLY A 209 17.14 -5.93 -7.01
N ILE A 210 16.79 -5.58 -5.77
CA ILE A 210 17.39 -4.43 -5.06
C ILE A 210 18.92 -4.52 -4.99
N ASN A 211 19.41 -5.68 -4.53
CA ASN A 211 20.82 -5.90 -4.22
C ASN A 211 21.46 -7.04 -5.04
N ARG A 212 20.67 -7.67 -5.91
CA ARG A 212 21.04 -8.88 -6.65
C ARG A 212 20.30 -8.97 -7.98
N MET A 213 20.84 -9.72 -8.91
CA MET A 213 20.27 -10.05 -10.21
C MET A 213 19.74 -11.48 -10.17
N LEU A 214 18.66 -11.76 -10.91
CA LEU A 214 18.17 -13.11 -11.15
C LEU A 214 18.83 -13.64 -12.41
N VAL A 215 19.46 -14.80 -12.31
CA VAL A 215 20.22 -15.45 -13.39
C VAL A 215 19.57 -16.79 -13.68
N LYS A 216 19.20 -17.02 -14.95
CA LYS A 216 18.71 -18.31 -15.45
C LYS A 216 19.90 -19.18 -15.84
N MET A 217 19.98 -20.35 -15.23
CA MET A 217 20.99 -21.39 -15.47
C MET A 217 20.38 -22.52 -16.31
N SER A 218 21.14 -23.58 -16.59
CA SER A 218 20.64 -24.75 -17.32
C SER A 218 19.59 -25.56 -16.54
N ASP A 219 19.71 -25.59 -15.21
CA ASP A 219 18.94 -26.43 -14.30
C ASP A 219 17.99 -25.62 -13.38
N GLY A 220 17.91 -24.30 -13.57
CA GLY A 220 17.04 -23.45 -12.77
C GLY A 220 17.44 -21.99 -12.77
N TYR A 221 17.36 -21.36 -11.61
CA TYR A 221 17.76 -19.97 -11.43
C TYR A 221 18.58 -19.79 -10.16
N ALA A 222 19.47 -18.81 -10.18
CA ALA A 222 20.26 -18.37 -9.06
C ALA A 222 20.19 -16.85 -8.91
N THR A 223 20.71 -16.33 -7.80
CA THR A 223 20.87 -14.88 -7.62
C THR A 223 22.34 -14.49 -7.53
N GLU A 224 22.73 -13.45 -8.27
CA GLU A 224 24.10 -12.93 -8.30
C GLU A 224 24.15 -11.50 -7.76
N LYS A 225 25.22 -11.08 -7.08
CA LYS A 225 25.36 -9.68 -6.64
C LYS A 225 25.68 -8.77 -7.84
N TYR A 226 25.30 -7.50 -7.77
CA TYR A 226 25.74 -6.53 -8.78
C TYR A 226 27.27 -6.40 -8.79
N PRO A 227 27.89 -6.22 -9.96
CA PRO A 227 29.32 -5.93 -10.04
C PRO A 227 29.62 -4.64 -9.28
N LYS A 228 30.68 -4.66 -8.45
CA LYS A 228 31.17 -3.44 -7.80
C LYS A 228 31.56 -2.44 -8.88
N LYS A 229 31.06 -1.20 -8.82
CA LYS A 229 31.62 -0.12 -9.65
C LYS A 229 33.11 -0.01 -9.29
N LYS A 230 33.99 -0.12 -10.28
CA LYS A 230 35.38 0.31 -10.09
C LYS A 230 35.31 1.82 -9.89
N GLU A 231 35.56 2.28 -8.66
CA GLU A 231 35.82 3.70 -8.40
C GLU A 231 37.04 4.06 -9.25
N LYS A 232 36.83 5.01 -10.15
CA LYS A 232 37.88 5.57 -11.00
C LYS A 232 38.47 6.78 -10.30
#